data_AF-A0A1G5N3S7-F1
#
_entry.id   AF-A0A1G5N3S7-F1
#
_cell.length_a   1.000
_cell.length_b   1.000
_cell.length_c   1.000
_cell.angle_alpha   90.00
_cell.angle_beta   90.00
_cell.angle_gamma   90.00
#
_symmetry.space_group_name_H-M   'P 1'
#
loop_
_entity.id
_entity.type
_entity.pdbx_description
1 polymer ?
#
loop_
_entity_poly.entity_id
_entity_poly.type
_entity_poly.pdbx_seq_one_letter_code
_entity_poly.pdbx_strand_id
1 'polypeptide(L)'
;MPHLFRFLFVHVALGALVGWLFLAILLGFDTGGLWTLISHSSTPLLPLALLAAFFALTFGGAVTASGVLLSAEEGDEPPIGPKRRRRRRLMALPSLSPRPAPRPAVAVAGARRRPRIHDMDELHRG
;
A
#
# COMPACT_ATOMS: atom_id res chain seq x y z
N MET A 1 -14.00 -12.99 15.84
CA MET A 1 -13.98 -11.55 15.51
C MET A 1 -13.16 -11.36 14.23
N PRO A 2 -13.63 -10.59 13.24
CA PRO A 2 -12.91 -10.30 11.99
C PRO A 2 -11.49 -9.74 12.25
N HIS A 3 -10.51 -10.22 11.47
CA HIS A 3 -9.07 -10.04 11.73
C HIS A 3 -8.63 -8.57 11.76
N LEU A 4 -9.27 -7.71 10.96
CA LEU A 4 -9.00 -6.27 10.87
C LEU A 4 -9.30 -5.52 12.19
N PHE A 5 -10.42 -5.86 12.84
CA PHE A 5 -10.80 -5.21 14.09
C PHE A 5 -9.82 -5.54 15.22
N ARG A 6 -9.28 -6.77 15.23
CA ARG A 6 -8.26 -7.17 16.21
C ARG A 6 -6.96 -6.40 16.00
N PHE A 7 -6.54 -6.23 14.74
CA PHE A 7 -5.35 -5.45 14.41
C PHE A 7 -5.51 -4.00 14.87
N LEU A 8 -6.61 -3.35 14.51
CA LEU A 8 -6.88 -1.97 14.89
C LEU A 8 -6.94 -1.79 16.41
N PHE A 9 -7.69 -2.64 17.09
CA PHE A 9 -7.90 -2.52 18.54
C PHE A 9 -6.59 -2.70 19.32
N VAL A 10 -5.71 -3.61 18.91
CA VAL A 10 -4.40 -3.81 19.56
C VAL A 10 -3.52 -2.57 19.43
N HIS A 11 -3.45 -1.95 18.24
CA HIS A 11 -2.64 -0.74 18.03
C HIS A 11 -3.21 0.46 18.78
N VAL A 12 -4.53 0.64 18.78
CA VAL A 12 -5.20 1.68 19.56
C VAL A 12 -4.96 1.49 21.06
N ALA A 13 -5.10 0.27 21.58
CA ALA A 13 -4.85 -0.02 22.99
C ALA A 13 -3.39 0.21 23.39
N LEU A 14 -2.44 -0.15 22.53
CA LEU A 14 -1.02 0.10 22.75
C LEU A 14 -0.72 1.60 22.79
N GLY A 15 -1.24 2.37 21.83
CA GLY A 15 -1.07 3.81 21.82
C GLY A 15 -1.78 4.51 22.99
N ALA A 16 -2.95 4.03 23.42
CA ALA A 16 -3.63 4.55 24.61
C ALA A 16 -2.82 4.31 25.88
N LEU A 17 -2.19 3.13 26.04
CA LEU A 17 -1.29 2.84 27.15
C LEU A 17 -0.09 3.79 27.19
N VAL A 18 0.54 4.02 26.04
CA VAL A 18 1.66 4.97 25.94
C VAL A 18 1.22 6.40 26.26
N GLY A 19 0.05 6.81 25.76
CA GLY A 19 -0.53 8.12 26.04
C GLY A 19 -0.85 8.33 27.52
N TRP A 20 -1.40 7.32 28.20
CA TRP A 20 -1.64 7.38 29.65
C TRP A 20 -0.36 7.36 30.48
N LEU A 21 0.65 6.61 30.07
CA LEU A 21 1.95 6.65 30.72
C LEU A 21 2.57 8.05 30.63
N PHE A 22 2.52 8.67 29.44
CA PHE A 22 3.00 10.02 29.25
C PHE A 22 2.18 11.06 30.05
N LEU A 23 0.85 10.90 30.10
CA LEU A 23 -0.02 11.73 30.92
C LEU A 23 0.34 11.64 32.41
N ALA A 24 0.56 10.43 32.92
CA ALA A 24 0.94 10.20 34.32
C ALA A 24 2.26 10.89 34.65
N ILE A 25 3.23 10.86 33.72
CA ILE A 25 4.49 11.61 33.84
C ILE A 25 4.20 13.12 33.90
N LEU A 26 3.38 13.64 32.98
CA LEU A 26 3.07 15.07 32.90
C LEU A 26 2.41 15.61 34.19
N LEU A 27 1.46 14.84 34.74
CA LEU A 27 0.80 15.15 36.02
C LEU A 27 1.77 14.98 37.19
N GLY A 28 2.61 13.95 37.19
CA GLY A 28 3.58 13.70 38.24
C GLY A 28 4.64 14.79 38.38
N PHE A 29 5.10 15.36 37.27
CA PHE A 29 6.03 16.50 37.25
C PHE A 29 5.36 17.87 37.41
N ASP A 30 4.03 17.91 37.59
CA ASP A 30 3.20 19.13 37.59
C ASP A 30 3.58 20.12 36.47
N THR A 31 3.73 19.59 35.26
CA THR A 31 4.25 20.38 34.13
C THR A 31 3.29 21.55 33.83
N GLY A 32 3.76 22.77 34.05
CA GLY A 32 2.95 23.98 33.86
C GLY A 32 1.82 24.15 34.89
N GLY A 33 1.89 23.48 36.05
CA GLY A 33 0.86 23.58 37.08
C GLY A 33 -0.42 22.80 36.78
N LEU A 34 -0.40 21.87 35.80
CA LEU A 34 -1.56 21.09 35.37
C LEU A 34 -2.18 20.28 36.50
N TRP A 35 -1.37 19.62 37.32
CA TRP A 35 -1.87 18.84 38.45
C TRP A 35 -2.49 19.75 39.51
N THR A 36 -1.83 20.87 39.80
CA THR A 36 -2.32 21.88 40.72
C THR A 36 -3.65 22.49 40.23
N LEU A 37 -3.78 22.72 38.92
CA LEU A 37 -4.98 23.25 38.28
C LEU A 37 -6.15 22.25 38.29
N ILE A 38 -5.87 20.99 38.00
CA ILE A 38 -6.88 19.92 38.09
C ILE A 38 -7.34 19.76 39.55
N SER A 39 -6.42 19.81 40.52
CA SER A 39 -6.73 19.60 41.94
C SER A 39 -7.56 20.73 42.57
N HIS A 40 -7.42 21.96 42.08
CA HIS A 40 -8.22 23.12 42.53
C HIS A 40 -9.56 23.27 41.80
N SER A 41 -9.81 22.45 40.77
CA SER A 41 -11.08 22.45 40.05
C SER A 41 -12.21 21.95 40.94
N SER A 42 -13.41 22.55 40.82
CA SER A 42 -14.64 22.03 41.43
C SER A 42 -15.04 20.67 40.87
N THR A 43 -14.57 20.32 39.67
CA THR A 43 -14.80 19.04 39.00
C THR A 43 -13.48 18.50 38.43
N PRO A 44 -12.59 17.93 39.25
CA PRO A 44 -11.26 17.47 38.82
C PRO A 44 -11.32 16.32 37.81
N LEU A 45 -12.40 15.54 37.83
CA LEU A 45 -12.58 14.39 36.94
C LEU A 45 -12.75 14.78 35.47
N LEU A 46 -13.41 15.91 35.19
CA LEU A 46 -13.71 16.34 33.82
C LEU A 46 -12.46 16.71 33.01
N PRO A 47 -11.57 17.61 33.47
CA PRO A 47 -10.33 17.90 32.76
C PRO A 47 -9.42 16.68 32.71
N LEU A 48 -9.38 15.84 33.76
CA LEU A 48 -8.60 14.61 33.75
C LEU A 48 -9.08 13.63 32.66
N ALA A 49 -10.40 13.44 32.54
CA ALA A 49 -10.98 12.56 31.53
C ALA A 49 -10.77 13.10 30.11
N LEU A 50 -10.94 14.41 29.88
CA LEU A 50 -10.67 15.04 28.59
C LEU A 50 -9.20 14.90 28.22
N LEU A 51 -8.30 15.24 29.14
CA LEU A 51 -6.86 15.14 28.91
C LEU A 51 -6.45 13.69 28.60
N ALA A 52 -6.93 12.73 29.39
CA ALA A 52 -6.72 11.30 29.14
C ALA A 52 -7.27 10.84 27.79
N ALA A 53 -8.45 11.31 27.39
CA ALA A 53 -9.04 10.98 26.10
C ALA A 53 -8.25 11.57 24.92
N PHE A 54 -7.84 12.84 25.00
CA PHE A 54 -7.02 13.48 23.97
C PHE A 54 -5.65 12.81 23.84
N PHE A 55 -4.98 12.52 24.96
CA PHE A 55 -3.72 11.77 24.94
C PHE A 55 -3.89 10.37 24.33
N ALA A 56 -4.92 9.63 24.75
CA ALA A 56 -5.20 8.31 24.17
C ALA A 56 -5.51 8.40 22.66
N LEU A 57 -6.23 9.43 22.21
CA LEU A 57 -6.55 9.63 20.80
C LEU A 57 -5.31 9.99 19.97
N THR A 58 -4.46 10.91 20.44
CA THR A 58 -3.24 11.32 19.73
C THR A 58 -2.24 10.17 19.62
N PHE A 59 -1.92 9.50 20.73
CA PHE A 59 -0.97 8.40 20.73
C PHE A 59 -1.56 7.12 20.12
N GLY A 60 -2.84 6.83 20.38
CA GLY A 60 -3.59 5.76 19.72
C GLY A 60 -3.62 5.93 18.21
N GLY A 61 -3.88 7.15 17.73
CA GLY A 61 -3.83 7.51 16.32
C GLY A 61 -2.45 7.36 15.72
N ALA A 62 -1.41 7.84 16.40
CA ALA A 62 -0.02 7.72 15.93
C ALA A 62 0.42 6.25 15.78
N VAL A 63 0.22 5.42 16.81
CA VAL A 63 0.58 3.99 16.77
C VAL A 63 -0.23 3.24 15.72
N THR A 64 -1.52 3.55 15.60
CA THR A 64 -2.38 2.96 14.57
C THR A 64 -1.93 3.35 13.17
N ALA A 65 -1.60 4.62 12.94
CA ALA A 65 -1.08 5.10 11.67
C ALA A 65 0.25 4.42 11.32
N SER A 66 1.17 4.32 12.27
CA SER A 66 2.43 3.57 12.08
C SER A 66 2.18 2.10 11.74
N GLY A 67 1.26 1.43 12.46
CA GLY A 67 0.91 0.05 12.17
C GLY A 67 0.33 -0.14 10.77
N VAL A 68 -0.56 0.75 10.35
CA VAL A 68 -1.16 0.71 9.00
C VAL A 68 -0.12 0.99 7.92
N LEU A 69 0.72 2.01 8.08
CA LEU A 69 1.76 2.37 7.11
C LEU A 69 2.78 1.24 6.95
N LEU A 70 3.27 0.67 8.06
CA LEU A 70 4.21 -0.46 8.03
C LEU A 70 3.56 -1.71 7.42
N SER A 71 2.28 -1.95 7.68
CA SER A 71 1.56 -3.08 7.08
C SER A 71 1.29 -2.87 5.58
N ALA A 72 1.21 -1.62 5.11
CA ALA A 72 1.02 -1.32 3.71
C ALA A 72 2.28 -1.62 2.88
N GLU A 73 3.47 -1.32 3.40
CA GLU A 73 4.74 -1.63 2.73
C GLU A 73 4.98 -3.15 2.59
N GLU A 74 4.53 -3.95 3.54
CA GLU A 74 4.66 -5.42 3.48
C GLU A 74 3.70 -6.07 2.46
N GLY A 75 2.64 -5.35 2.04
CA GLY A 75 1.66 -5.81 1.06
C GLY A 75 2.10 -5.68 -0.40
N ASP A 76 3.14 -4.90 -0.67
CA ASP A 76 3.68 -4.64 -2.01
C ASP A 76 4.89 -5.52 -2.36
N GLU A 77 5.24 -6.50 -1.52
CA GLU A 77 6.22 -7.52 -1.90
C GLU A 77 5.64 -8.34 -3.08
N PRO A 78 6.23 -8.28 -4.31
CA PRO A 78 5.91 -9.27 -5.32
C PRO A 78 6.24 -10.63 -4.69
N PRO A 79 5.33 -11.61 -4.77
CA PRO A 79 5.45 -12.83 -3.98
C PRO A 79 6.84 -13.45 -4.17
N ILE A 80 7.70 -13.36 -3.15
CA ILE A 80 8.98 -14.04 -3.15
C ILE A 80 8.67 -15.53 -3.09
N GLY A 81 8.62 -16.12 -4.29
CA GLY A 81 8.78 -17.53 -4.58
C GLY A 81 7.73 -18.47 -3.96
N PRO A 82 7.04 -19.30 -4.76
CA PRO A 82 6.18 -20.32 -4.21
C PRO A 82 6.98 -21.39 -3.43
N LYS A 83 7.11 -21.21 -2.11
CA LYS A 83 7.43 -22.30 -1.17
C LYS A 83 6.24 -23.25 -1.11
N ARG A 84 6.22 -24.24 -2.01
CA ARG A 84 5.43 -25.51 -2.03
C ARG A 84 4.67 -25.77 -3.33
N ARG A 85 5.39 -25.89 -4.45
CA ARG A 85 4.85 -26.67 -5.58
C ARG A 85 5.87 -27.55 -6.32
N ARG A 86 7.04 -27.81 -5.71
CA ARG A 86 8.10 -28.63 -6.33
C ARG A 86 7.92 -30.15 -6.16
N ARG A 87 6.88 -30.64 -5.48
CA ARG A 87 6.63 -32.09 -5.30
C ARG A 87 5.36 -32.66 -5.96
N ARG A 88 4.50 -31.85 -6.58
CA ARG A 88 3.28 -32.34 -7.27
C ARG A 88 3.23 -32.09 -8.78
N ARG A 89 4.29 -31.54 -9.38
CA ARG A 89 4.41 -31.33 -10.83
C ARG A 89 5.62 -32.06 -11.46
N LEU A 90 6.05 -33.16 -10.86
CA LEU A 90 6.92 -34.13 -11.54
C LEU A 90 6.14 -35.36 -12.02
N MET A 91 4.84 -35.45 -11.71
CA MET A 91 3.99 -36.60 -12.06
C MET A 91 2.90 -36.27 -13.10
N ALA A 92 2.97 -35.10 -13.73
CA ALA A 92 2.07 -34.71 -14.79
C ALA A 92 2.80 -33.79 -15.78
N LEU A 93 3.67 -34.40 -16.60
CA LEU A 93 4.01 -33.86 -17.92
C LEU A 93 3.10 -34.60 -18.91
N PRO A 94 1.96 -34.02 -19.33
CA PRO A 94 1.32 -34.48 -20.54
C PRO A 94 2.30 -34.23 -21.68
N SER A 95 2.52 -35.27 -22.46
CA SER A 95 3.33 -35.29 -23.68
C SER A 95 3.22 -33.99 -24.47
N LEU A 96 4.37 -33.39 -24.76
CA LEU A 96 4.50 -32.35 -25.77
C LEU A 96 3.99 -32.93 -27.09
N SER A 97 2.83 -32.47 -27.56
CA SER A 97 2.47 -32.66 -28.96
C SER A 97 3.40 -31.77 -29.80
N PRO A 98 4.04 -32.30 -30.85
CA PRO A 98 4.82 -31.47 -31.76
C PRO A 98 3.90 -30.44 -32.41
N ARG A 99 4.15 -29.14 -32.14
CA ARG A 99 3.53 -28.04 -32.87
C ARG A 99 3.92 -28.18 -34.34
N PRO A 100 2.98 -28.36 -35.29
CA PRO A 100 3.33 -28.39 -36.70
C PRO A 100 3.93 -27.03 -37.09
N ALA A 101 5.10 -27.08 -37.72
CA ALA A 101 5.83 -25.90 -38.17
C ALA A 101 4.96 -25.07 -39.13
N PRO A 102 4.95 -23.73 -39.02
CA PRO A 102 4.27 -22.88 -39.99
C PRO A 102 4.90 -23.07 -41.37
N ARG A 103 4.08 -23.51 -42.34
CA ARG A 103 4.45 -23.55 -43.75
C ARG A 103 4.83 -22.12 -44.20
N PRO A 104 5.98 -21.91 -44.87
CA PRO A 104 6.27 -20.61 -45.43
C PRO A 104 5.21 -20.30 -46.49
N ALA A 105 4.46 -19.22 -46.27
CA ALA A 105 3.58 -18.65 -47.27
C ALA A 105 4.45 -18.23 -48.45
N VAL A 106 4.30 -18.93 -49.58
CA VAL A 106 4.93 -18.58 -50.84
C VAL A 106 4.56 -17.13 -51.15
N ALA A 107 5.58 -16.28 -51.24
CA ALA A 107 5.45 -14.88 -51.59
C ALA A 107 4.79 -14.78 -52.97
N VAL A 108 3.52 -14.35 -52.99
CA VAL A 108 2.82 -13.96 -54.21
C VAL A 108 3.38 -12.61 -54.63
N ALA A 109 4.44 -12.68 -55.43
CA ALA A 109 5.05 -11.55 -56.09
C ALA A 109 4.20 -11.10 -57.28
N GLY A 110 4.01 -9.79 -57.39
CA GLY A 110 3.80 -9.12 -58.66
C GLY A 110 2.35 -8.90 -59.08
N ALA A 111 1.86 -7.67 -58.89
CA ALA A 111 1.15 -6.89 -59.91
C ALA A 111 0.49 -5.64 -59.27
N ARG A 112 1.27 -4.56 -59.07
CA ARG A 112 0.71 -3.21 -58.99
C ARG A 112 1.24 -2.37 -60.13
N ARG A 113 0.49 -2.38 -61.24
CA ARG A 113 0.51 -1.30 -62.23
C ARG A 113 -0.21 -0.08 -61.64
N ARG A 114 0.46 1.07 -61.59
CA ARG A 114 -0.18 2.39 -61.76
C ARG A 114 0.81 3.36 -62.42
N PRO A 115 0.56 3.80 -63.66
CA PRO A 115 1.23 4.97 -64.23
C PRO A 115 0.44 6.22 -63.83
N ARG A 116 1.09 7.34 -63.51
CA ARG A 116 0.55 8.70 -63.73
C ARG A 116 1.53 9.82 -63.32
N ILE A 117 1.99 10.54 -64.35
CA ILE A 117 2.17 12.01 -64.46
C ILE A 117 2.93 12.72 -63.33
N HIS A 118 4.20 13.05 -63.60
CA HIS A 118 4.69 14.38 -63.27
C HIS A 118 5.60 14.88 -64.39
N ASP A 119 4.92 15.46 -65.37
CA ASP A 119 5.42 16.43 -66.34
C ASP A 119 5.20 17.80 -65.67
N MET A 120 6.24 18.41 -65.08
CA MET A 120 6.23 19.79 -64.55
C MET A 120 7.63 20.44 -64.45
N ASP A 121 8.69 19.87 -65.06
CA ASP A 121 10.06 20.44 -64.97
C ASP A 121 10.54 21.11 -66.28
N GLU A 122 9.72 21.18 -67.33
CA GLU A 122 10.11 21.84 -68.59
C GLU A 122 9.72 23.33 -68.70
N LEU A 123 9.09 23.95 -67.68
CA LEU A 123 8.65 25.35 -67.76
C LEU A 123 9.59 26.37 -67.08
N HIS A 124 10.86 26.01 -66.83
CA HIS A 124 11.88 26.91 -66.25
C HIS A 124 13.18 27.01 -67.06
N ARG A 125 13.13 26.71 -68.37
CA ARG A 125 14.19 27.08 -69.32
C ARG A 125 13.57 27.72 -70.56
N GLY A 126 13.68 29.03 -70.69
CA GLY A 126 13.28 29.80 -71.87
C GLY A 126 12.95 31.23 -71.54
#